data_AF-E9IH16-F1
#
_entry.id   AF-E9IH16-F1
#
_cell.length_a   1.000
_cell.length_b   1.000
_cell.length_c   1.000
_cell.angle_alpha   90.00
_cell.angle_beta   90.00
_cell.angle_gamma   90.00
#
_symmetry.space_group_name_H-M   'P 1'
#
loop_
_entity.id
_entity.type
_entity.pdbx_description
1 polymer ?
#
loop_
_entity_poly.entity_id
_entity_poly.type
_entity_poly.pdbx_seq_one_letter_code
_entity_poly.pdbx_strand_id
1 'polypeptide(L)'
;DDIAEEVNNASKKYSVIFTSGGVGPTHDDVTYEAVAKAFALKLELHQELFDMYTQLIPGQQEVKRLAIVPNSCKIINIHSTGTYTFFFKICFNYM
;
A
#
# COMPACT_ATOMS: atom_id res chain seq x y z
N ASP A 1 7.60 13.10 -3.04
CA ASP A 1 7.68 14.00 -1.86
C ASP A 1 6.35 14.67 -1.60
N ASP A 2 5.72 15.25 -2.62
CA ASP A 2 4.41 15.89 -2.52
C ASP A 2 3.33 15.02 -1.86
N ILE A 3 3.20 13.74 -2.26
CA ILE A 3 2.24 12.81 -1.66
C ILE A 3 2.52 12.60 -0.16
N ALA A 4 3.79 12.50 0.23
CA ALA A 4 4.16 12.28 1.63
C ALA A 4 3.85 13.50 2.49
N GLU A 5 4.09 14.70 1.95
CA GLU A 5 3.76 15.95 2.61
C GLU A 5 2.25 16.11 2.80
N GLU A 6 1.46 15.83 1.75
CA GLU A 6 0.00 15.94 1.83
C GLU A 6 -0.58 14.93 2.83
N VAL A 7 -0.10 13.68 2.80
CA VAL A 7 -0.51 12.65 3.78
C VAL A 7 -0.19 13.09 5.22
N ASN A 8 1.00 13.66 5.45
CA ASN A 8 1.40 14.16 6.77
C ASN A 8 0.61 15.42 7.20
N ASN A 9 0.20 16.27 6.26
CA ASN A 9 -0.59 17.45 6.56
C ASN A 9 -2.06 17.10 6.82
N ALA A 10 -2.61 16.15 6.06
CA ALA A 10 -3.94 15.60 6.27
C ALA A 10 -4.04 14.86 7.61
N SER A 11 -3.01 14.14 8.04
CA SER A 11 -3.03 13.36 9.30
C SER A 11 -3.13 14.24 10.55
N LYS A 12 -2.67 15.49 10.45
CA LYS A 12 -2.82 16.49 11.52
C LYS A 12 -4.23 17.05 11.64
N LYS A 13 -5.05 16.92 10.59
CA LYS A 13 -6.38 17.53 10.49
C LYS A 13 -7.52 16.51 10.57
N TYR A 14 -7.27 15.29 10.12
CA TYR A 14 -8.29 14.25 9.97
C TYR A 14 -7.87 12.97 10.67
N SER A 15 -8.84 12.31 11.31
CA SER A 15 -8.62 11.02 11.99
C SER A 15 -8.50 9.84 11.03
N VAL A 16 -9.01 9.98 9.80
CA VAL A 16 -9.00 8.94 8.77
C VAL A 16 -8.68 9.57 7.43
N ILE A 17 -7.75 8.96 6.70
CA ILE A 17 -7.35 9.36 5.35
C ILE A 17 -7.51 8.16 4.43
N PHE A 18 -8.10 8.40 3.26
CA PHE A 18 -8.14 7.43 2.17
C PHE A 18 -7.27 7.94 1.02
N THR A 19 -6.39 7.08 0.53
CA THR A 19 -5.68 7.29 -0.72
C THR A 19 -6.20 6.32 -1.77
N SER A 20 -6.20 6.72 -3.04
CA SER A 20 -6.59 5.86 -4.15
C SER A 20 -5.59 6.03 -5.29
N GLY A 21 -5.20 4.92 -5.92
CA GLY A 21 -4.19 4.90 -6.99
C GLY A 21 -2.75 4.89 -6.48
N GLY A 22 -1.81 4.60 -7.38
CA GLY A 22 -0.37 4.59 -7.09
C GLY A 22 0.09 3.41 -6.23
N VAL A 23 -0.62 2.28 -6.26
CA VAL A 23 -0.34 1.05 -5.47
C VAL A 23 -0.19 -0.20 -6.35
N GLY A 24 -0.07 -0.01 -7.67
CA GLY A 24 0.18 -1.09 -8.63
C GLY A 24 1.65 -1.53 -8.68
N PRO A 25 2.01 -2.32 -9.71
CA PRO A 25 3.34 -2.90 -9.84
C PRO A 25 4.33 -1.99 -10.59
N THR A 26 3.91 -0.84 -11.11
CA THR A 26 4.78 -0.01 -11.97
C THR A 26 5.69 0.90 -11.15
N HIS A 27 6.68 1.52 -11.80
CA HIS A 27 7.64 2.37 -11.10
C HIS A 27 7.07 3.72 -10.64
N ASP A 28 5.96 4.15 -11.24
CA ASP A 28 5.20 5.36 -10.90
C ASP A 28 4.16 5.12 -9.79
N ASP A 29 3.93 3.87 -9.40
CA ASP A 29 3.13 3.50 -8.23
C ASP A 29 3.94 3.73 -6.94
N VAL A 30 3.92 4.97 -6.44
CA VAL A 30 4.77 5.42 -5.31
C VAL A 30 3.99 5.73 -4.01
N THR A 31 2.71 5.37 -3.93
CA THR A 31 1.85 5.75 -2.80
C THR A 31 2.33 5.09 -1.49
N TYR A 32 2.76 3.83 -1.51
CA TYR A 32 3.27 3.17 -0.31
C TYR A 32 4.59 3.76 0.19
N GLU A 33 5.50 4.10 -0.72
CA GLU A 33 6.74 4.81 -0.41
C GLU A 33 6.45 6.17 0.22
N ALA A 34 5.52 6.93 -0.36
CA ALA A 34 5.15 8.23 0.13
C ALA A 34 4.52 8.15 1.52
N VAL A 35 3.63 7.18 1.73
CA VAL A 35 3.00 6.93 3.03
C VAL A 35 4.04 6.48 4.06
N ALA A 36 4.95 5.56 3.70
CA ALA A 36 6.03 5.14 4.59
C ALA A 36 6.92 6.32 4.98
N LYS A 37 7.25 7.20 4.02
CA LYS A 37 8.03 8.42 4.25
C LYS A 37 7.31 9.40 5.18
N ALA A 38 6.01 9.64 4.97
CA ALA A 38 5.21 10.55 5.79
C ALA A 38 5.22 10.19 7.27
N PHE A 39 5.30 8.89 7.56
CA PHE A 39 5.14 8.35 8.91
C PHE A 39 6.38 7.62 9.44
N ALA A 40 7.52 7.79 8.77
CA ALA A 40 8.80 7.17 9.12
C ALA A 40 8.72 5.64 9.31
N LEU A 41 7.93 4.96 8.47
CA LEU A 41 7.77 3.52 8.46
C LEU A 41 8.78 2.85 7.51
N LYS A 42 9.00 1.55 7.73
CA LYS A 42 9.79 0.73 6.81
C LYS A 42 8.89 0.05 5.79
N LEU A 43 9.38 -0.08 4.56
CA LEU A 43 8.76 -0.93 3.57
C LEU A 43 9.32 -2.34 3.67
N GLU A 44 8.44 -3.33 3.75
CA GLU A 44 8.79 -4.73 3.93
C GLU A 44 7.93 -5.60 3.01
N LEU A 45 8.48 -6.75 2.61
CA LEU A 45 7.76 -7.72 1.80
C LEU A 45 6.75 -8.47 2.69
N HIS A 46 5.47 -8.37 2.36
CA HIS A 46 4.42 -9.13 3.01
C HIS A 46 4.26 -10.49 2.33
N GLN A 47 4.78 -11.55 2.95
CA GLN A 47 4.88 -12.87 2.33
C GLN A 47 3.54 -13.42 1.82
N GLU A 48 2.46 -13.31 2.61
CA GLU A 48 1.13 -13.79 2.21
C GLU A 48 0.59 -13.09 0.96
N LEU A 49 0.89 -11.80 0.80
CA LEU A 49 0.48 -11.04 -0.39
C LEU A 49 1.32 -11.44 -1.59
N PHE A 50 2.63 -11.62 -1.38
CA PHE A 50 3.52 -12.06 -2.43
C PHE A 50 3.10 -13.43 -2.98
N ASP A 51 2.78 -14.37 -2.09
CA ASP A 51 2.30 -15.71 -2.46
C ASP A 51 0.98 -15.61 -3.23
N MET A 52 0.03 -14.79 -2.76
CA MET A 52 -1.25 -14.56 -3.42
C MET A 52 -1.07 -13.99 -4.84
N TYR A 53 -0.30 -12.91 -4.99
CA TYR A 53 -0.08 -12.30 -6.31
C TYR A 53 0.72 -13.19 -7.25
N THR A 54 1.65 -13.98 -6.73
CA THR A 54 2.42 -14.94 -7.56
C THR A 54 1.52 -16.04 -8.11
N GLN A 55 0.50 -16.46 -7.36
CA GLN A 55 -0.50 -17.41 -7.84
C GLN A 55 -1.47 -16.78 -8.85
N LEU A 56 -1.87 -15.51 -8.63
CA LEU A 56 -2.80 -14.80 -9.51
C LEU A 56 -2.16 -14.40 -10.85
N ILE A 57 -0.88 -14.03 -10.84
CA ILE A 57 -0.16 -13.50 -11.99
C ILE A 57 1.19 -14.24 -12.14
N PRO A 58 1.16 -15.53 -12.51
CA PRO A 58 2.37 -16.33 -12.58
C PRO A 58 3.34 -15.79 -13.64
N GLY A 59 4.64 -15.78 -13.31
CA GLY A 59 5.73 -15.43 -14.24
C GLY A 59 6.06 -13.94 -14.35
N GLN A 60 5.38 -13.06 -13.61
CA GLN A 60 5.73 -11.64 -13.53
C GLN A 60 6.59 -11.34 -12.30
N GLN A 61 7.76 -10.72 -12.50
CA GLN A 61 8.67 -10.38 -11.41
C GLN A 61 8.24 -9.11 -10.68
N GLU A 62 7.51 -8.24 -11.38
CA GLU A 62 6.97 -6.97 -10.89
C GLU A 62 5.92 -7.17 -9.78
N VAL A 63 5.34 -8.37 -9.70
CA VAL A 63 4.45 -8.82 -8.62
C VAL A 63 5.03 -8.56 -7.23
N LYS A 64 6.36 -8.65 -7.09
CA LYS A 64 7.03 -8.36 -5.82
C LYS A 64 6.71 -6.96 -5.30
N ARG A 65 6.54 -5.96 -6.18
CA ARG A 65 6.24 -4.57 -5.79
C ARG A 65 4.88 -4.43 -5.13
N LEU A 66 3.88 -5.17 -5.61
CA LEU A 66 2.52 -5.19 -5.04
C LEU A 66 2.48 -5.69 -3.58
N ALA A 67 3.49 -6.48 -3.18
CA ALA A 67 3.59 -7.07 -1.86
C ALA A 67 4.56 -6.31 -0.94
N ILE A 68 5.23 -5.25 -1.41
CA ILE A 68 6.07 -4.39 -0.57
C ILE A 68 5.18 -3.31 0.03
N VAL A 69 5.02 -3.32 1.34
CA VAL A 69 4.06 -2.47 2.06
C VAL A 69 4.68 -1.89 3.34
N PRO A 70 4.11 -0.82 3.90
CA PRO A 70 4.57 -0.30 5.19
C PRO A 70 4.39 -1.35 6.30
N ASN A 71 5.41 -1.54 7.13
CA ASN A 71 5.48 -2.61 8.14
C ASN A 71 4.35 -2.58 9.20
N SER A 72 3.67 -1.44 9.40
CA SER A 72 2.55 -1.30 10.32
C SER A 72 1.16 -1.39 9.65
N CYS A 73 1.07 -1.83 8.39
CA CYS A 73 -0.21 -1.88 7.68
C CYS A 73 -1.03 -3.13 7.99
N LYS A 74 -2.36 -3.04 7.82
CA LYS A 74 -3.28 -4.17 7.90
C LYS A 74 -3.85 -4.46 6.51
N ILE A 75 -3.66 -5.67 6.04
CA ILE A 75 -4.20 -6.09 4.74
C ILE A 75 -5.69 -6.37 4.89
N ILE A 76 -6.51 -5.81 4.00
CA ILE A 76 -7.93 -6.14 3.89
C ILE A 76 -8.16 -6.74 2.50
N ASN A 77 -8.49 -8.03 2.48
CA ASN A 77 -8.87 -8.68 1.24
C ASN A 77 -10.32 -8.31 0.92
N ILE A 78 -10.55 -7.71 -0.24
CA ILE A 78 -11.89 -7.48 -0.77
C ILE A 78 -12.06 -8.36 -2.00
N HIS A 79 -13.04 -9.26 -1.95
CA HIS A 79 -13.41 -10.04 -3.12
C HIS A 79 -14.22 -9.15 -4.06
N SER A 80 -13.60 -8.73 -5.17
CA SER A 80 -14.29 -8.09 -6.28
C SER A 80 -14.38 -9.06 -7.45
N THR A 81 -15.49 -9.00 -8.20
CA THR A 81 -15.71 -9.79 -9.41
C THR A 81 -14.87 -9.31 -10.60
N GLY A 82 -14.12 -8.21 -10.45
CA GLY A 82 -13.20 -7.66 -11.45
C GLY A 82 -11.73 -8.06 -11.23
N THR A 83 -10.89 -7.78 -12.24
CA THR A 83 -9.53 -8.33 -12.37
C THR A 83 -8.59 -8.02 -11.19
N TYR A 84 -8.72 -6.88 -10.52
CA TYR A 84 -7.96 -6.56 -9.30
C TYR A 84 -8.74 -5.55 -8.44
N THR A 85 -9.15 -5.90 -7.21
CA THR A 85 -9.56 -4.88 -6.23
C THR A 85 -9.19 -5.35 -4.83
N PHE A 86 -7.97 -5.03 -4.40
CA PHE A 86 -7.54 -5.21 -3.02
C PHE A 86 -7.55 -3.84 -2.33
N PHE A 87 -8.08 -3.77 -1.11
CA PHE A 87 -8.12 -2.54 -0.34
C PHE A 87 -7.11 -2.63 0.78
N PHE A 88 -6.04 -1.86 0.69
CA PHE A 88 -5.06 -1.82 1.75
C PHE A 88 -5.50 -0.79 2.79
N LYS A 89 -5.83 -1.25 3.99
CA LYS A 89 -6.05 -0.35 5.11
C LYS A 89 -4.75 -0.17 5.87
N ILE A 90 -4.04 0.90 5.56
CA ILE A 90 -2.96 1.34 6.42
C ILE A 90 -3.60 1.96 7.67
N CYS A 91 -3.82 1.12 8.70
CA CYS A 91 -4.30 1.57 10.00
C CYS A 91 -3.15 2.28 10.71
N PHE A 92 -3.13 3.61 10.68
CA PHE A 92 -2.33 4.35 11.63
C PHE A 92 -3.07 4.41 12.97
N ASN A 93 -2.59 3.67 13.96
CA ASN A 93 -2.89 4.02 15.34
C ASN A 93 -2.01 5.23 15.69
N TYR A 94 -2.55 6.43 15.50
CA TYR A 94 -2.03 7.61 16.19
C TYR A 94 -2.64 7.62 17.59
N MET A 95 -1.81 7.35 18.61
CA MET A 95 -2.04 7.89 19.95
C MET A 95 -1.62 9.36 19.97
#